data_AF-A0A238YGW2-F1
#
_entry.id   AF-A0A238YGW2-F1
#
_cell.length_a   1.000
_cell.length_b   1.000
_cell.length_c   1.000
_cell.angle_alpha   90.00
_cell.angle_beta   90.00
_cell.angle_gamma   90.00
#
_symmetry.space_group_name_H-M   'P 1'
#
loop_
_entity.id
_entity.type
_entity.pdbx_description
1 polymer ?
#
loop_
_entity_poly.entity_id
_entity_poly.type
_entity_poly.pdbx_seq_one_letter_code
_entity_poly.pdbx_strand_id
1 'polypeptide(L)'
;MNVTIGNRLKQWRKAKNMSQEEVADCLHISQSTYARMERGESTSWATYFNKICKVFEINPEDLVKDETESARNTERLTEIAMLSVYRKIIKRYELQIDDLKTIIRNLNKGKN
;
A
#
# COMPACT_ATOMS: atom_id res chain seq x y z
N MET A 1 -13.84 -5.43 3.09
CA MET A 1 -13.70 -4.63 4.32
C MET A 1 -13.73 -5.49 5.58
N ASN A 2 -14.87 -6.11 5.96
CA ASN A 2 -14.94 -6.89 7.21
C ASN A 2 -13.99 -8.10 7.27
N VAL A 3 -13.81 -8.82 6.16
CA VAL A 3 -12.85 -9.94 6.08
C VAL A 3 -11.42 -9.47 6.28
N THR A 4 -11.04 -8.33 5.70
CA THR A 4 -9.72 -7.70 5.88
C THR A 4 -9.47 -7.35 7.34
N ILE A 5 -10.44 -6.68 7.98
CA ILE A 5 -10.35 -6.33 9.41
C ILE A 5 -10.27 -7.59 10.27
N GLY A 6 -11.13 -8.59 10.03
CA GLY A 6 -11.13 -9.85 10.76
C GLY A 6 -9.79 -10.58 10.69
N ASN A 7 -9.17 -10.61 9.51
CA ASN A 7 -7.83 -11.18 9.32
C ASN A 7 -6.76 -10.43 10.13
N ARG A 8 -6.82 -9.09 10.20
CA ARG A 8 -5.90 -8.30 11.01
C ARG A 8 -6.06 -8.54 12.50
N LEU A 9 -7.30 -8.56 13.00
CA LEU A 9 -7.59 -8.89 14.40
C LEU A 9 -6.98 -10.25 14.77
N LYS A 10 -7.12 -11.24 13.90
CA LYS A 10 -6.51 -12.57 14.05
C LYS A 10 -4.99 -12.53 14.05
N GLN A 11 -4.38 -11.70 13.19
CA GLN A 11 -2.93 -11.53 13.12
C GLN A 11 -2.37 -10.89 14.39
N TRP A 12 -2.92 -9.76 14.85
CA TRP A 12 -2.44 -9.11 16.08
C TRP A 12 -2.66 -9.97 17.32
N ARG A 13 -3.80 -10.64 17.42
CA ARG A 13 -4.05 -11.59 18.50
C ARG A 13 -2.96 -12.66 18.55
N LYS A 14 -2.64 -13.27 17.41
CA LYS A 14 -1.58 -14.28 17.33
C LYS A 14 -0.20 -13.68 17.64
N ALA A 15 0.09 -12.47 17.20
CA ALA A 15 1.33 -11.78 17.50
C ALA A 15 1.51 -11.52 19.01
N LYS A 16 0.41 -11.28 19.73
CA LYS A 16 0.38 -11.19 21.20
C LYS A 16 0.25 -12.53 21.92
N ASN A 17 0.26 -13.65 21.19
CA ASN A 17 0.05 -15.01 21.72
C ASN A 17 -1.24 -15.20 22.53
N MET A 18 -2.28 -14.43 22.22
CA MET A 18 -3.57 -14.51 22.93
C MET A 18 -4.52 -15.50 22.23
N SER A 19 -5.37 -16.16 23.01
CA SER A 19 -6.54 -16.91 22.56
C SER A 19 -7.70 -15.97 22.23
N GLN A 20 -8.71 -16.49 21.52
CA GLN A 20 -9.92 -15.71 21.24
C GLN A 20 -10.71 -15.36 22.51
N GLU A 21 -10.60 -16.18 23.55
CA GLU A 21 -11.24 -15.97 24.85
C GLU A 21 -10.56 -14.83 25.60
N GLU A 22 -9.23 -14.83 25.72
CA GLU A 22 -8.49 -13.75 26.40
C GLU A 22 -8.73 -12.38 25.77
N VAL A 23 -8.81 -12.29 24.43
CA VAL A 23 -9.14 -11.02 23.77
C VAL A 23 -10.60 -10.62 24.03
N ALA A 24 -11.52 -11.59 24.01
CA ALA A 24 -12.93 -11.31 24.30
C ALA A 24 -13.13 -10.79 25.73
N ASP A 25 -12.40 -11.35 26.70
CA ASP A 25 -12.40 -10.91 28.10
C ASP A 25 -11.88 -9.49 28.22
N CYS A 26 -10.77 -9.17 27.54
CA CYS A 26 -10.20 -7.83 27.48
C CYS A 26 -11.15 -6.78 26.86
N LEU A 27 -11.98 -7.20 25.90
CA LEU A 27 -12.98 -6.34 25.26
C LEU A 27 -14.31 -6.28 26.03
N HIS A 28 -14.49 -7.18 27.02
CA HIS A 28 -15.73 -7.44 27.75
C HIS A 28 -16.88 -7.86 26.82
N ILE A 29 -16.62 -8.85 25.97
CA ILE A 29 -17.59 -9.45 25.04
C ILE A 29 -17.54 -10.97 25.11
N SER A 30 -18.52 -11.65 24.53
CA SER A 30 -18.44 -13.12 24.44
C SER A 30 -17.36 -13.55 23.43
N GLN A 31 -16.70 -14.68 23.70
CA GLN A 31 -15.77 -15.33 22.77
C GLN A 31 -16.41 -15.52 21.39
N SER A 32 -17.69 -15.91 21.33
CA SER A 32 -18.42 -16.10 20.08
C SER A 32 -18.52 -14.80 19.26
N THR A 33 -18.73 -13.66 19.92
CA THR A 33 -18.78 -12.34 19.29
C THR A 33 -17.42 -11.99 18.69
N TYR A 34 -16.34 -12.18 19.44
CA TYR A 34 -14.98 -11.93 18.95
C TYR A 34 -14.60 -12.87 17.78
N ALA A 35 -14.94 -14.16 17.87
CA ALA A 35 -14.69 -15.12 16.81
C ALA A 35 -15.41 -14.75 15.49
N ARG A 36 -16.64 -14.22 15.58
CA ARG A 36 -17.36 -13.68 14.40
C ARG A 36 -16.68 -12.46 13.80
N MET A 37 -16.06 -11.60 14.62
CA MET A 37 -15.26 -10.47 14.12
C MET A 37 -14.06 -10.98 13.32
N GLU A 38 -13.31 -11.96 13.84
CA GLU A 38 -12.14 -12.52 13.13
C GLU A 38 -12.51 -13.20 11.80
N ARG A 39 -13.71 -13.79 11.71
CA ARG A 39 -14.22 -14.37 10.46
C ARG A 39 -14.78 -13.34 9.49
N GLY A 40 -14.90 -12.07 9.88
CA GLY A 40 -15.50 -11.02 9.06
C GLY A 40 -17.02 -11.13 8.91
N GLU A 41 -17.68 -11.92 9.74
CA GLU A 41 -19.13 -12.17 9.74
C GLU A 41 -19.92 -11.08 10.50
N SER A 42 -19.23 -10.10 11.08
CA SER A 42 -19.81 -9.03 11.88
C SER A 42 -19.05 -7.73 11.74
N THR A 43 -19.77 -6.61 11.71
CA THR A 43 -19.24 -5.24 11.81
C THR A 43 -19.10 -4.74 13.25
N SER A 44 -19.44 -5.58 14.24
CA SER A 44 -19.42 -5.20 15.66
C SER A 44 -18.04 -4.74 16.16
N TRP A 45 -16.95 -5.11 15.47
CA TRP A 45 -15.60 -4.61 15.75
C TRP A 45 -15.55 -3.06 15.77
N ALA A 46 -16.38 -2.37 14.97
CA ALA A 46 -16.44 -0.92 14.94
C ALA A 46 -16.94 -0.33 16.27
N THR A 47 -17.88 -1.00 16.94
CA THR A 47 -18.36 -0.60 18.27
C THR A 47 -17.26 -0.69 19.33
N TYR A 48 -16.34 -1.64 19.17
CA TYR A 48 -15.22 -1.88 20.08
C TYR A 48 -13.90 -1.29 19.60
N PHE A 49 -13.93 -0.45 18.56
CA PHE A 49 -12.76 0.05 17.84
C PHE A 49 -11.66 0.61 18.77
N ASN A 50 -12.04 1.52 19.66
CA ASN A 50 -11.08 2.13 20.60
C ASN A 50 -10.49 1.13 21.59
N LYS A 51 -11.28 0.14 22.02
CA LYS A 51 -10.78 -0.92 22.92
C LYS A 51 -9.84 -1.86 22.19
N ILE A 52 -10.17 -2.24 20.95
CA ILE A 52 -9.31 -3.05 20.09
C ILE A 52 -7.95 -2.38 19.88
N CYS A 53 -7.94 -1.08 19.57
CA CYS A 53 -6.69 -0.33 19.41
C CYS A 53 -5.84 -0.36 20.69
N LYS A 54 -6.47 -0.24 21.87
CA LYS A 54 -5.77 -0.32 23.16
C LYS A 54 -5.24 -1.72 23.46
N VAL A 55 -6.04 -2.78 23.26
CA VAL A 55 -5.63 -4.17 23.53
C VAL A 55 -4.43 -4.56 22.67
N PHE A 56 -4.46 -4.20 21.39
CA PHE A 56 -3.39 -4.52 20.47
C PHE A 56 -2.26 -3.49 20.41
N GLU A 57 -2.40 -2.35 21.09
CA GLU A 57 -1.45 -1.23 21.07
C GLU A 57 -1.13 -0.76 19.64
N ILE A 58 -2.17 -0.68 18.81
CA ILE A 58 -2.08 -0.24 17.41
C ILE A 58 -2.67 1.15 17.24
N ASN A 59 -2.24 1.85 16.19
CA ASN A 59 -2.88 3.10 15.84
C ASN A 59 -4.24 2.84 15.15
N PRO A 60 -5.24 3.71 15.35
CA PRO A 60 -6.52 3.65 14.66
C PRO A 60 -6.41 3.48 13.14
N GLU A 61 -5.42 4.13 12.54
CA GLU A 61 -5.13 4.07 11.11
C GLU A 61 -4.69 2.67 10.65
N ASP A 62 -3.89 1.96 11.44
CA ASP A 62 -3.43 0.61 11.13
C ASP A 62 -4.60 -0.38 11.06
N LEU A 63 -5.66 -0.11 11.84
CA LEU A 63 -6.87 -0.91 11.80
C LEU A 63 -7.59 -0.79 10.46
N VAL A 64 -7.74 0.43 9.95
CA VAL A 64 -8.57 0.72 8.77
C VAL A 64 -7.81 0.83 7.45
N LYS A 65 -6.47 0.92 7.48
CA LYS A 65 -5.63 1.15 6.30
C LYS A 65 -5.94 0.15 5.19
N ASP A 66 -6.24 0.58 3.97
CA ASP A 66 -6.37 -0.37 2.87
C ASP A 66 -4.98 -0.67 2.28
N GLU A 67 -4.46 -1.88 2.52
CA GLU A 67 -3.16 -2.30 1.97
C GLU A 67 -3.17 -2.33 0.44
N THR A 68 -4.34 -2.54 -0.18
CA THR A 68 -4.46 -2.51 -1.64
C THR A 68 -4.30 -1.11 -2.21
N GLU A 69 -4.62 -0.07 -1.45
CA GLU A 69 -4.44 1.32 -1.86
C GLU A 69 -2.98 1.76 -1.68
N SER A 70 -2.32 1.31 -0.60
CA SER A 70 -0.90 1.57 -0.37
C SER A 70 0.01 0.93 -1.44
N ALA A 71 -0.28 -0.30 -1.85
CA ALA A 71 0.46 -0.98 -2.92
C ALA A 71 0.25 -0.29 -4.28
N ARG A 72 -1.01 0.04 -4.64
CA ARG A 72 -1.34 0.78 -5.87
C ARG A 72 -0.68 2.16 -5.93
N ASN A 73 -0.63 2.88 -4.80
CA ASN A 73 0.04 4.17 -4.73
C ASN A 73 1.55 4.05 -4.96
N THR A 74 2.18 3.01 -4.42
CA THR A 74 3.61 2.75 -4.60
C THR A 74 3.95 2.41 -6.06
N GLU A 75 3.13 1.56 -6.69
CA GLU A 75 3.26 1.22 -8.11
C GLU A 75 3.13 2.47 -9.00
N ARG A 76 2.10 3.30 -8.76
CA ARG A 76 1.89 4.56 -9.48
C ARG A 76 3.04 5.56 -9.31
N LEU A 77 3.60 5.70 -8.11
CA LEU A 77 4.77 6.56 -7.86
C LEU A 77 5.99 6.07 -8.65
N THR A 78 6.17 4.75 -8.72
CA THR A 78 7.25 4.11 -9.47
C THR A 78 7.09 4.36 -10.97
N GLU A 79 5.88 4.24 -11.52
CA GLU A 79 5.57 4.57 -12.92
C GLU A 79 5.87 6.04 -13.25
N ILE A 80 5.46 6.98 -12.39
CA ILE A 80 5.73 8.41 -12.58
C ILE A 80 7.24 8.68 -12.60
N ALA A 81 7.98 8.08 -11.66
CA ALA A 81 9.42 8.19 -11.62
C ALA A 81 10.07 7.65 -12.90
N MET A 82 9.65 6.47 -13.37
CA MET A 82 10.12 5.89 -14.63
C MET A 82 9.83 6.79 -15.83
N LEU A 83 8.62 7.34 -15.95
CA LEU A 83 8.26 8.28 -17.03
C LEU A 83 9.19 9.50 -17.04
N SER A 84 9.56 10.03 -15.87
CA SER A 84 10.49 11.16 -15.77
C SER A 84 11.89 10.80 -16.30
N VAL A 85 12.36 9.57 -16.05
CA VAL A 85 13.65 9.07 -16.55
C VAL A 85 13.59 8.86 -18.06
N TYR A 86 12.54 8.21 -18.57
CA TYR A 86 12.36 8.01 -20.00
C TYR A 86 12.32 9.33 -20.77
N ARG A 87 11.61 10.35 -20.25
CA ARG A 87 11.61 11.69 -20.85
C ARG A 87 13.00 12.31 -20.96
N LYS A 88 13.84 12.17 -19.94
CA LYS A 88 15.23 12.68 -19.97
C LYS A 88 16.08 11.96 -21.02
N ILE A 89 15.91 10.64 -21.13
CA ILE A 89 16.61 9.82 -22.12
C ILE A 89 16.20 10.21 -23.54
N ILE A 90 14.90 10.33 -23.79
CA ILE A 90 14.36 10.75 -25.10
C ILE A 90 14.93 12.11 -25.50
N LYS A 91 14.89 13.10 -24.59
CA LYS A 91 15.44 14.43 -24.85
C LYS A 91 16.93 14.41 -25.20
N ARG A 92 17.71 13.52 -24.58
CA ARG A 92 19.13 13.35 -24.91
C ARG A 92 19.31 12.81 -26.32
N TYR A 93 18.53 11.81 -26.72
CA TYR A 93 18.58 11.26 -28.07
C TYR A 93 18.12 12.27 -29.13
N GLU A 94 17.11 13.07 -28.85
CA GLU A 94 16.67 14.16 -29.74
C GLU A 94 17.79 15.15 -30.05
N LEU A 95 18.54 15.57 -29.01
CA LEU A 95 19.70 16.45 -29.18
C LEU A 95 20.81 15.79 -30.00
N GLN A 96 21.14 14.52 -29.71
CA GLN A 96 22.16 13.79 -30.48
C GLN A 96 21.77 13.65 -31.96
N ILE A 97 20.50 13.41 -32.25
CA ILE A 97 19.99 13.34 -33.62
C ILE A 97 20.14 14.69 -34.33
N ASP A 98 19.88 15.80 -33.64
CA ASP A 98 20.03 17.14 -34.22
C ASP A 98 21.50 17.51 -34.51
N ASP A 99 22.39 17.18 -33.57
CA ASP A 99 23.85 17.34 -33.75
C ASP A 99 24.32 16.54 -34.96
N LEU A 100 23.93 15.26 -35.06
CA LEU A 100 24.27 14.40 -36.19
C LEU A 100 23.74 14.95 -37.52
N LYS A 101 22.50 15.45 -37.56
CA LYS A 101 21.92 16.11 -38.75
C LYS A 101 22.71 17.35 -39.16
N THR A 102 23.23 18.10 -38.19
CA THR A 102 24.06 19.28 -38.44
C THR A 102 25.42 18.90 -39.01
N ILE A 103 26.07 17.88 -38.45
CA ILE A 103 27.35 17.36 -38.93
C ILE A 103 27.21 16.86 -40.39
N ILE A 104 26.18 16.06 -40.69
CA ILE A 104 25.94 15.54 -42.04
C ILE A 104 25.73 16.68 -43.04
N ARG A 105 24.94 17.72 -42.68
CA ARG A 105 24.74 18.90 -43.54
C ARG A 105 26.06 19.59 -43.87
N ASN A 106 26.94 19.76 -42.89
CA ASN A 106 28.23 20.44 -43.10
C ASN A 106 29.19 19.60 -43.95
N LEU A 107 29.26 18.30 -43.71
CA LEU A 107 30.07 17.38 -44.51
C LEU A 107 29.63 17.32 -45.98
N ASN A 108 28.33 17.40 -46.25
CA ASN A 108 27.80 17.41 -47.61
C ASN A 108 28.03 18.74 -48.34
N LYS A 109 28.17 19.87 -47.61
CA LYS A 109 28.48 21.18 -48.22
C LYS A 109 29.92 21.28 -48.72
N GLY A 110 30.87 20.57 -48.11
CA GLY A 110 32.28 20.58 -48.51
C GLY A 110 32.64 19.62 -49.65
N LYS A 111 31.65 18.96 -50.26
CA LYS A 111 31.84 18.01 -51.38
C LYS A 111 31.41 18.55 -52.75
N ASN A 112 30.91 19.79 -52.82
CA ASN A 112 30.73 20.57 -54.06
C ASN A 112 31.83 21.63 -54.15
#